data_AF-A0A926JI45-F1
#
_entry.id   AF-A0A926JI45-F1
#
_cell.length_a   1.000
_cell.length_b   1.000
_cell.length_c   1.000
_cell.angle_alpha   90.00
_cell.angle_beta   90.00
_cell.angle_gamma   90.00
#
_symmetry.space_group_name_H-M   'P 1'
#
loop_
_entity.id
_entity.type
_entity.pdbx_description
1 polymer ?
#
loop_
_entity_poly.entity_id
_entity_poly.type
_entity_poly.pdbx_seq_one_letter_code
_entity_poly.pdbx_strand_id
1 'polypeptide(L)'
;MTSHQNTQTMKPATAAKKLGVYLEATPAEFREGVVSRAELNALQADPPEWLRELRRSGPHPRPVVAAKLGVSIAGLARGGVTQPLTTEEIEALKRERPEWLEQERATQAEVRKEASRIKQKQAERAARTQRT
;
A
#
# COMPACT_ATOMS: atom_id res chain seq x y z
N MET A 1 -10.97 21.94 30.92
CA MET A 1 -9.76 22.02 30.09
C MET A 1 -10.14 21.71 28.66
N THR A 2 -10.42 22.73 27.85
CA THR A 2 -10.69 22.56 26.42
C THR A 2 -9.35 22.31 25.74
N SER A 3 -9.04 21.04 25.46
CA SER A 3 -7.89 20.67 24.65
C SER A 3 -8.04 21.35 23.30
N HIS A 4 -7.14 22.27 22.97
CA HIS A 4 -7.03 22.81 21.63
C HIS A 4 -6.68 21.64 20.71
N GLN A 5 -7.69 21.05 20.07
CA GLN A 5 -7.49 20.06 19.04
C GLN A 5 -6.83 20.79 17.88
N ASN A 6 -5.49 20.78 17.87
CA ASN A 6 -4.72 21.24 16.75
C ASN A 6 -5.09 20.31 15.59
N THR A 7 -5.94 20.79 14.68
CA THR A 7 -6.41 20.03 13.52
C THR A 7 -5.18 19.72 12.66
N GLN A 8 -4.57 18.57 12.91
CA GLN A 8 -3.45 18.11 12.11
C GLN A 8 -3.95 17.84 10.69
N THR A 9 -3.56 18.74 9.79
CA THR A 9 -3.79 18.61 8.36
C THR A 9 -2.59 17.97 7.68
N MET A 10 -2.81 17.31 6.55
CA MET A 10 -1.77 16.74 5.72
C MET A 10 -2.01 17.05 4.24
N LYS A 11 -0.92 17.07 3.48
CA LYS A 11 -0.96 17.24 2.02
C LYS A 11 -1.77 16.10 1.39
N PRO A 12 -2.53 16.35 0.31
CA PRO A 12 -3.27 15.33 -0.45
C PRO A 12 -2.41 14.12 -0.85
N ALA A 13 -1.16 14.34 -1.24
CA ALA A 13 -0.22 13.25 -1.54
C ALA A 13 -0.03 12.29 -0.35
N THR A 14 0.08 12.81 0.87
CA THR A 14 0.18 12.01 2.10
C THR A 14 -1.12 11.28 2.40
N ALA A 15 -2.26 11.95 2.19
CA ALA A 15 -3.58 11.36 2.38
C ALA A 15 -3.84 10.23 1.38
N ALA A 16 -3.60 10.44 0.08
CA ALA A 16 -3.70 9.43 -0.97
C ALA A 16 -2.83 8.21 -0.68
N LYS A 17 -1.58 8.43 -0.21
CA LYS A 17 -0.69 7.35 0.21
C LYS A 17 -1.27 6.52 1.37
N LYS A 18 -1.89 7.17 2.35
CA LYS A 18 -2.57 6.49 3.48
C LYS A 18 -3.87 5.80 3.06
N LEU A 19 -4.56 6.30 2.04
CA LEU A 19 -5.77 5.70 1.47
C LEU A 19 -5.47 4.55 0.50
N GLY A 20 -4.22 4.45 0.03
CA GLY A 20 -3.78 3.43 -0.92
C GLY A 20 -4.21 3.72 -2.36
N VAL A 21 -4.38 4.99 -2.75
CA VAL A 21 -4.83 5.38 -4.09
C VAL A 21 -3.80 6.24 -4.82
N TYR A 22 -3.89 6.27 -6.14
CA TYR A 22 -3.07 7.15 -6.98
C TYR A 22 -3.66 8.56 -7.00
N LEU A 23 -2.86 9.55 -6.56
CA LEU A 23 -3.33 10.93 -6.36
C LEU A 23 -3.90 11.55 -7.63
N GLU A 24 -3.26 11.36 -8.78
CA GLU A 24 -3.70 11.99 -10.04
C GLU A 24 -5.04 11.46 -10.56
N ALA A 25 -5.49 10.32 -10.04
CA ALA A 25 -6.81 9.77 -10.36
C ALA A 25 -7.89 10.17 -9.35
N THR A 26 -7.55 10.91 -8.29
CA THR A 26 -8.53 11.43 -7.33
C THR A 26 -9.22 12.70 -7.84
N PRO A 27 -10.44 13.03 -7.35
CA PRO A 27 -11.15 14.26 -7.71
C PRO A 27 -10.33 15.54 -7.43
N ALA A 28 -10.59 16.61 -8.20
CA ALA A 28 -9.86 17.87 -8.08
C ALA A 28 -9.95 18.47 -6.67
N GLU A 29 -11.13 18.36 -6.04
CA GLU A 29 -11.40 18.85 -4.69
C GLU A 29 -10.49 18.16 -3.65
N PHE A 30 -10.18 16.88 -3.87
CA PHE A 30 -9.24 16.15 -3.02
C PHE A 30 -7.78 16.54 -3.29
N ARG A 31 -7.42 16.81 -4.55
CA ARG A 31 -6.03 17.15 -4.95
C ARG A 31 -5.62 18.56 -4.56
N GLU A 32 -6.56 19.51 -4.58
CA GLU A 32 -6.30 20.93 -4.35
C GLU A 32 -6.41 21.33 -2.87
N GLY A 33 -7.13 20.53 -2.07
CA GLY A 33 -7.37 20.80 -0.66
C GLY A 33 -6.26 20.40 0.31
N VAL A 34 -6.52 20.57 1.61
CA VAL A 34 -5.78 19.91 2.68
C VAL A 34 -6.68 18.88 3.35
N VAL A 35 -6.12 17.75 3.77
CA VAL A 35 -6.91 16.69 4.40
C VAL A 35 -6.58 16.64 5.89
N SER A 36 -7.56 16.90 6.73
CA SER A 36 -7.45 16.71 8.18
C SER A 36 -7.39 15.24 8.56
N ARG A 37 -6.85 14.94 9.74
CA ARG A 37 -6.90 13.58 10.29
C ARG A 37 -8.34 13.05 10.42
N ALA A 38 -9.30 13.92 10.74
CA ALA A 38 -10.70 13.56 10.86
C ALA A 38 -11.31 13.17 9.51
N GLU A 39 -11.08 13.97 8.46
CA GLU A 39 -11.55 13.66 7.10
C GLU A 39 -10.91 12.39 6.56
N LEU A 40 -9.61 12.17 6.79
CA LEU A 40 -8.96 10.93 6.40
C LEU A 40 -9.62 9.71 7.06
N ASN A 41 -9.93 9.81 8.36
CA ASN A 41 -10.60 8.73 9.08
C ASN A 41 -12.02 8.50 8.55
N ALA A 42 -12.75 9.57 8.23
CA ALA A 42 -14.08 9.47 7.61
C ALA A 42 -14.02 8.76 6.25
N LEU A 43 -13.08 9.16 5.37
CA LEU A 43 -12.83 8.50 4.07
C LEU A 43 -12.43 7.03 4.21
N GLN A 44 -11.81 6.64 5.33
CA GLN A 44 -11.46 5.25 5.61
C GLN A 44 -12.67 4.45 6.13
N ALA A 45 -13.48 5.05 7.00
CA ALA A 45 -14.63 4.41 7.62
C ALA A 45 -15.82 4.27 6.67
N ASP A 46 -16.15 5.33 5.93
CA ASP A 46 -17.20 5.33 4.91
C ASP A 46 -16.64 5.90 3.59
N PRO A 47 -15.94 5.06 2.81
CA PRO A 47 -15.29 5.51 1.59
C PRO A 47 -16.33 5.89 0.54
N PRO A 48 -16.31 7.10 -0.04
CA PRO A 48 -17.22 7.49 -1.12
C PRO A 48 -17.00 6.64 -2.39
N GLU A 49 -17.95 6.69 -3.33
CA GLU A 49 -17.94 5.81 -4.51
C GLU A 49 -16.67 5.96 -5.35
N TRP A 50 -16.18 7.18 -5.58
CA TRP A 50 -14.93 7.40 -6.32
C TRP A 50 -13.73 6.69 -5.65
N LEU A 51 -13.71 6.62 -4.32
CA LEU A 51 -12.63 5.96 -3.58
C LEU A 51 -12.78 4.43 -3.64
N ARG A 52 -14.03 3.92 -3.60
CA ARG A 52 -14.31 2.50 -3.80
C ARG A 52 -13.90 2.06 -5.20
N GLU A 53 -14.22 2.84 -6.22
CA GLU A 53 -13.90 2.54 -7.61
C GLU A 53 -12.39 2.55 -7.85
N LEU A 54 -11.67 3.58 -7.40
CA LEU A 54 -10.20 3.60 -7.49
C LEU A 54 -9.53 2.40 -6.82
N ARG A 55 -10.06 1.90 -5.70
CA ARG A 55 -9.54 0.69 -5.04
C ARG A 55 -9.87 -0.58 -5.80
N ARG A 56 -10.98 -0.60 -6.55
CA ARG A 56 -11.45 -1.75 -7.32
C ARG A 56 -10.72 -1.86 -8.66
N SER A 57 -10.71 -0.81 -9.45
CA SER A 57 -10.22 -0.82 -10.84
C SER A 57 -8.87 -0.13 -11.01
N GLY A 58 -8.51 0.78 -10.10
CA GLY A 58 -7.28 1.56 -10.22
C GLY A 58 -7.49 2.85 -11.02
N PRO A 59 -6.41 3.50 -11.48
CA PRO A 59 -5.01 3.08 -11.43
C PRO A 59 -4.47 2.93 -9.99
N HIS A 60 -3.79 1.82 -9.73
CA HIS A 60 -3.21 1.48 -8.43
C HIS A 60 -1.81 2.07 -8.28
N PRO A 61 -1.47 2.68 -7.14
CA PRO A 61 -0.11 3.15 -6.91
C PRO A 61 0.85 1.97 -6.76
N ARG A 62 2.15 2.19 -7.06
CA ARG A 62 3.20 1.15 -7.05
C ARG A 62 3.20 0.21 -5.84
N PRO A 63 2.98 0.66 -4.58
CA PRO A 63 2.91 -0.24 -3.43
C PRO A 63 1.76 -1.25 -3.54
N VAL A 64 0.60 -0.81 -4.06
CA VAL A 64 -0.58 -1.66 -4.25
C VAL A 64 -0.37 -2.62 -5.43
N VAL A 65 0.24 -2.15 -6.52
CA VAL A 65 0.62 -3.00 -7.66
C VAL A 65 1.57 -4.12 -7.20
N ALA A 66 2.64 -3.78 -6.49
CA ALA A 66 3.61 -4.75 -5.97
C ALA A 66 2.93 -5.78 -5.04
N ALA A 67 2.04 -5.32 -4.16
CA ALA A 67 1.26 -6.20 -3.29
C ALA A 67 0.36 -7.17 -4.08
N LYS A 68 -0.37 -6.67 -5.09
CA LYS A 68 -1.26 -7.47 -5.95
C LYS A 68 -0.51 -8.49 -6.81
N LEU A 69 0.73 -8.18 -7.23
CA LEU A 69 1.61 -9.08 -7.97
C LEU A 69 2.42 -10.03 -7.08
N GLY A 70 2.43 -9.80 -5.76
CA GLY A 70 3.16 -10.64 -4.81
C GLY A 70 4.67 -10.43 -4.83
N VAL A 71 5.14 -9.23 -5.20
CA VAL A 71 6.56 -8.86 -5.30
C VAL A 71 6.89 -7.69 -4.36
N SER A 72 8.18 -7.37 -4.21
CA SER A 72 8.60 -6.14 -3.55
C SER A 72 8.46 -4.91 -4.47
N ILE A 73 8.40 -3.70 -3.91
CA ILE A 73 8.41 -2.46 -4.73
C ILE A 73 9.71 -2.34 -5.55
N ALA A 74 10.83 -2.78 -5.00
CA ALA A 74 12.11 -2.82 -5.71
C ALA A 74 12.10 -3.85 -6.84
N GLY A 75 11.52 -5.03 -6.61
CA GLY A 75 11.34 -6.07 -7.62
C GLY A 75 10.43 -5.61 -8.77
N LEU A 76 9.34 -4.91 -8.43
CA LEU A 76 8.47 -4.28 -9.41
C LEU A 76 9.25 -3.29 -10.30
N ALA A 77 10.14 -2.48 -9.70
CA ALA A 77 10.97 -1.54 -10.43
C ALA A 77 12.00 -2.24 -11.34
N ARG A 78 12.61 -3.35 -10.89
CA ARG A 78 13.52 -4.17 -11.71
C ARG A 78 12.81 -4.82 -12.89
N GLY A 79 11.53 -5.17 -12.73
CA GLY A 79 10.66 -5.60 -13.81
C GLY A 79 10.23 -4.50 -14.79
N GLY A 80 10.76 -3.28 -14.66
CA GLY A 80 10.46 -2.14 -15.54
C GLY A 80 9.13 -1.43 -15.24
N VAL A 81 8.34 -1.91 -14.27
CA VAL A 81 7.05 -1.32 -13.92
C VAL A 81 7.25 -0.15 -12.97
N THR A 82 7.24 1.06 -13.53
CA THR A 82 7.43 2.32 -12.79
C THR A 82 6.16 3.15 -12.66
N GLN A 83 5.16 2.88 -13.50
CA GLN A 83 3.89 3.60 -13.52
C GLN A 83 2.81 2.90 -12.68
N PRO A 84 1.75 3.62 -12.26
CA PRO A 84 0.53 3.01 -11.75
C PRO A 84 -0.07 2.05 -12.77
N LEU A 85 -0.69 0.96 -12.31
CA LEU A 85 -1.39 0.01 -13.17
C LEU A 85 -2.83 -0.16 -12.72
N THR A 86 -3.74 -0.30 -13.66
CA THR A 86 -5.13 -0.73 -13.45
C THR A 86 -5.18 -2.20 -13.03
N THR A 87 -6.32 -2.63 -12.50
CA THR A 87 -6.56 -4.06 -12.21
C THR A 87 -6.45 -4.92 -13.47
N GLU A 88 -6.91 -4.42 -14.61
CA GLU A 88 -6.84 -5.14 -15.88
C GLU A 88 -5.40 -5.41 -16.33
N GLU A 89 -4.54 -4.39 -16.30
CA GLU A 89 -3.11 -4.53 -16.62
C GLU A 89 -2.38 -5.47 -15.65
N ILE A 90 -2.74 -5.42 -14.35
CA ILE A 90 -2.20 -6.35 -13.35
C ILE A 90 -2.61 -7.79 -13.67
N GLU A 91 -3.88 -8.02 -14.03
CA GLU A 91 -4.35 -9.35 -14.40
C GLU A 91 -3.73 -9.83 -15.72
N ALA A 92 -3.46 -8.94 -16.67
CA ALA A 92 -2.70 -9.26 -17.88
C ALA A 92 -1.28 -9.75 -17.54
N LEU A 93 -0.53 -9.01 -16.71
CA LEU A 93 0.81 -9.43 -16.26
C LEU A 93 0.80 -10.78 -15.54
N LYS A 94 -0.22 -11.04 -14.72
CA LYS A 94 -0.38 -12.34 -14.03
C LYS A 94 -0.62 -13.49 -15.01
N ARG A 95 -1.34 -13.25 -16.10
CA ARG A 95 -1.59 -14.26 -17.15
C ARG A 95 -0.37 -14.49 -18.02
N GLU A 96 0.32 -13.43 -18.41
CA GLU A 96 1.52 -13.49 -19.25
C GLU A 96 2.68 -14.17 -18.53
N ARG A 97 2.75 -14.06 -17.19
CA ARG A 97 3.79 -14.65 -16.35
C ARG A 97 5.21 -14.40 -16.90
N PRO A 98 5.59 -13.13 -17.11
CA PRO A 98 6.93 -12.83 -17.58
C PRO A 98 7.97 -13.33 -16.58
N GLU A 99 9.14 -13.73 -17.08
CA GLU A 99 10.20 -14.37 -16.27
C GLU A 99 10.56 -13.56 -15.02
N TRP A 100 10.71 -12.23 -15.16
CA TRP A 100 11.02 -11.34 -14.04
C TRP A 100 9.98 -11.44 -12.92
N LEU A 101 8.69 -11.61 -13.25
CA LEU A 101 7.62 -11.68 -12.26
C LEU A 101 7.70 -12.98 -11.47
N GLU A 102 8.06 -14.09 -12.13
CA GLU A 102 8.24 -15.38 -11.46
C GLU A 102 9.43 -15.35 -10.51
N GLN A 103 10.57 -14.84 -10.99
CA GLN A 103 11.79 -14.69 -10.20
C GLN A 103 11.58 -13.79 -8.97
N GLU A 104 10.91 -12.65 -9.14
CA GLU A 104 10.64 -11.72 -8.05
C GLU A 104 9.62 -12.28 -7.05
N ARG A 105 8.64 -13.06 -7.49
CA ARG A 105 7.70 -13.75 -6.58
C ARG A 105 8.40 -14.84 -5.76
N ALA A 106 9.30 -15.60 -6.37
CA ALA A 106 10.12 -16.59 -5.66
C ALA A 106 11.00 -15.91 -4.61
N THR A 107 11.70 -14.84 -4.99
CA THR A 107 12.53 -14.04 -4.09
C THR A 107 11.71 -13.48 -2.92
N GLN A 108 10.54 -12.89 -3.20
CA GLN A 108 9.67 -12.33 -2.18
C GLN A 108 9.11 -13.40 -1.22
N ALA A 109 8.85 -14.62 -1.71
CA ALA A 109 8.43 -15.73 -0.88
C ALA A 109 9.52 -16.16 0.11
N GLU A 110 10.77 -16.28 -0.34
CA GLU A 110 11.90 -16.62 0.53
C GLU A 110 12.17 -15.54 1.59
N VAL A 111 12.13 -14.26 1.21
CA VAL A 111 12.26 -13.14 2.16
C VAL A 111 11.17 -13.18 3.22
N ARG A 112 9.92 -13.50 2.85
CA ARG A 112 8.80 -13.62 3.81
C ARG A 112 8.98 -14.79 4.76
N LYS A 113 9.45 -15.94 4.29
CA LYS A 113 9.75 -17.11 5.14
C LYS A 113 10.83 -16.77 6.17
N GLU A 114 11.90 -16.12 5.72
CA GLU A 114 13.00 -15.73 6.59
C GLU A 114 12.57 -14.69 7.63
N ALA A 115 11.81 -13.67 7.21
CA ALA A 115 11.26 -12.67 8.13
C ALA A 115 10.36 -13.30 9.21
N SER A 116 9.54 -14.30 8.85
CA SER A 116 8.72 -15.05 9.79
C SER A 116 9.57 -15.82 10.81
N ARG A 117 10.62 -16.51 10.34
CA ARG A 117 11.56 -17.25 11.19
C ARG A 117 12.25 -16.33 12.20
N ILE A 118 12.75 -15.18 11.75
CA ILE A 118 13.39 -14.18 12.62
C ILE A 118 12.39 -13.67 13.66
N LYS A 119 11.16 -13.36 13.25
CA LYS A 119 10.11 -12.87 14.16
C LYS A 119 9.76 -13.89 15.25
N GLN A 120 9.65 -15.17 14.89
CA GLN A 120 9.41 -16.25 15.86
C GLN A 120 10.55 -16.35 16.88
N LYS A 121 11.80 -16.37 16.40
CA LYS A 121 12.99 -16.40 17.27
C LYS A 121 13.08 -15.19 18.19
N GLN A 122 12.70 -14.00 17.73
CA GLN A 122 12.64 -12.80 18.55
C GLN A 122 11.54 -12.88 19.63
N ALA A 123 10.37 -13.39 19.27
CA ALA A 123 9.26 -13.59 20.21
C ALA A 123 9.63 -14.62 21.31
N GLU A 124 10.26 -15.73 20.94
CA GLU A 124 10.76 -16.73 21.90
C GLU A 124 11.80 -16.14 22.88
N ARG A 125 12.75 -15.35 22.36
CA ARG A 125 13.74 -14.66 23.20
C ARG A 125 13.08 -13.68 24.16
N ALA A 126 12.16 -12.85 23.67
CA ALA A 126 11.43 -11.89 24.50
C ALA A 126 10.58 -12.57 25.58
N ALA A 127 9.96 -13.71 25.25
CA ALA A 127 9.21 -14.51 26.22
C ALA A 127 10.13 -15.14 27.28
N ARG A 128 11.33 -15.59 26.90
CA ARG A 128 12.32 -16.12 27.84
C ARG A 128 12.82 -15.04 28.80
N THR A 129 13.16 -13.85 28.30
CA THR A 129 13.60 -12.73 29.13
C THR A 129 12.53 -12.26 30.12
N GLN A 130 11.24 -12.24 29.73
CA GLN A 130 10.15 -11.87 30.64
C GLN A 130 9.85 -12.90 31.74
N ARG A 131 10.34 -14.14 31.59
CA ARG A 131 10.16 -15.22 32.57
C ARG A 131 11.32 -15.36 33.55
N THR A 132 12.40 -14.61 33.34
CA THR A 132 13.61 -14.62 34.19
C THR A 132 13.63 -13.35 35.02
#